data_AF-A0A662KL57-F1
#
_entry.id   AF-A0A662KL57-F1
#
_cell.length_a   1.000
_cell.length_b   1.000
_cell.length_c   1.000
_cell.angle_alpha   90.00
_cell.angle_beta   90.00
_cell.angle_gamma   90.00
#
_symmetry.space_group_name_H-M   'P 1'
#
loop_
_entity.id
_entity.type
_entity.pdbx_description
1 polymer ?
#
loop_
_entity_poly.entity_id
_entity_poly.type
_entity_poly.pdbx_seq_one_letter_code
_entity_poly.pdbx_strand_id
1 'polypeptide(L)'
;LIDLIHNKKPKFKFLYDLDIPIKDKIEIIAKEIYGADRVVYTVTAEQDIALAEKLHLDNLPICIAKTPYSLSDDPSLLGRPRGFKITIREIKFSAGAGFLVPMTGKITTMPGLPKRPHAESMDLSDDGRVIFG
;
A
#
# COMPACT_ATOMS: atom_id res chain seq x y z
N LEU A 1 -16.48 18.15 14.40
CA LEU A 1 -15.76 18.49 13.16
C LEU A 1 -15.73 20.00 12.91
N ILE A 2 -16.87 20.68 12.92
CA ILE A 2 -16.99 22.16 12.77
C ILE A 2 -16.06 22.89 13.75
N ASP A 3 -16.08 22.52 15.04
CA ASP A 3 -15.19 23.08 16.07
C ASP A 3 -13.69 22.94 15.74
N LEU A 4 -13.27 21.77 15.27
CA LEU A 4 -11.89 21.47 14.88
C LEU A 4 -11.42 22.36 13.72
N ILE A 5 -12.30 22.65 12.77
CA ILE A 5 -12.01 23.50 11.61
C ILE A 5 -11.88 24.97 12.04
N HIS A 6 -12.78 25.44 12.91
CA HIS A 6 -12.80 26.85 13.32
C HIS A 6 -11.75 27.21 14.37
N ASN A 7 -11.46 26.30 15.30
CA ASN A 7 -10.68 26.61 16.50
C ASN A 7 -9.28 25.99 16.50
N LYS A 8 -8.95 25.11 15.55
CA LYS A 8 -7.63 24.45 15.47
C LYS A 8 -7.02 24.61 14.08
N LYS A 9 -6.03 25.52 13.96
CA LYS A 9 -5.22 25.61 12.73
C LYS A 9 -4.43 24.31 12.53
N PRO A 10 -4.55 23.64 11.37
CA PRO A 10 -3.79 22.43 11.09
C PRO A 10 -2.30 22.77 10.94
N LYS A 11 -1.44 21.92 11.51
CA LYS A 11 0.02 21.94 11.32
C LYS A 11 0.45 20.76 10.46
N PHE A 12 -0.13 20.68 9.27
CA PHE A 12 0.16 19.60 8.34
C PHE A 12 1.61 19.68 7.86
N LYS A 13 2.27 18.53 7.84
CA LYS A 13 3.56 18.31 7.19
C LYS A 13 3.56 16.93 6.55
N PHE A 14 4.28 16.77 5.47
CA PHE A 14 4.55 15.44 4.93
C PHE A 14 5.42 14.63 5.89
N LEU A 15 5.32 13.31 5.79
CA LEU A 15 6.02 12.40 6.69
C LEU A 15 7.54 12.40 6.43
N TYR A 16 7.95 12.59 5.19
CA TYR A 16 9.34 12.59 4.75
C TYR A 16 9.55 13.56 3.58
N ASP A 17 10.81 13.90 3.32
CA ASP A 17 11.24 14.65 2.15
C ASP A 17 11.47 13.71 0.96
N LEU A 18 11.23 14.18 -0.25
CA LEU A 18 11.42 13.41 -1.48
C LEU A 18 12.89 13.20 -1.83
N ASP A 19 13.81 14.03 -1.33
CA ASP A 19 15.23 13.97 -1.70
C ASP A 19 16.07 12.99 -0.84
N ILE A 20 15.44 12.24 0.06
CA ILE A 20 16.11 11.20 0.85
C ILE A 20 16.16 9.84 0.10
N PRO A 21 17.07 8.93 0.46
CA PRO A 21 17.14 7.59 -0.16
C PRO A 21 15.82 6.82 -0.10
N ILE A 22 15.55 6.00 -1.14
CA ILE A 22 14.33 5.17 -1.24
C ILE A 22 14.12 4.32 0.02
N LYS A 23 15.19 3.70 0.54
CA LYS A 23 15.13 2.88 1.75
C LYS A 23 14.70 3.67 2.97
N ASP A 24 15.16 4.91 3.10
CA ASP A 24 14.81 5.77 4.22
C ASP A 24 13.34 6.19 4.16
N LYS A 25 12.82 6.49 2.95
CA LYS A 25 11.38 6.74 2.76
C LYS A 25 10.53 5.55 3.23
N ILE A 26 10.91 4.34 2.83
CA ILE A 26 10.20 3.10 3.21
C ILE A 26 10.30 2.85 4.72
N GLU A 27 11.50 3.03 5.29
CA GLU A 27 11.78 2.84 6.71
C GLU A 27 10.98 3.81 7.59
N ILE A 28 10.89 5.09 7.20
CA ILE A 28 10.08 6.10 7.90
C ILE A 28 8.61 5.68 7.93
N ILE A 29 8.04 5.26 6.78
CA ILE A 29 6.64 4.80 6.75
C ILE A 29 6.47 3.57 7.66
N ALA A 30 7.37 2.60 7.57
CA ALA A 30 7.29 1.36 8.34
C ALA A 30 7.37 1.61 9.86
N LYS A 31 8.28 2.49 10.30
CA LYS A 31 8.47 2.80 11.72
C LYS A 31 7.41 3.74 12.27
N GLU A 32 7.14 4.86 11.61
CA GLU A 32 6.28 5.91 12.17
C GLU A 32 4.79 5.60 12.01
N ILE A 33 4.39 4.98 10.90
CA ILE A 33 2.97 4.70 10.61
C ILE A 33 2.59 3.30 11.06
N TYR A 34 3.40 2.28 10.75
CA TYR A 34 3.05 0.89 11.06
C TYR A 34 3.56 0.44 12.43
N GLY A 35 4.66 1.01 12.92
CA GLY A 35 5.31 0.58 14.16
C GLY A 35 6.16 -0.68 13.99
N ALA A 36 6.71 -0.92 12.80
CA ALA A 36 7.66 -1.99 12.54
C ALA A 36 9.03 -1.67 13.16
N ASP A 37 9.77 -2.70 13.58
CA ASP A 37 11.11 -2.53 14.14
C ASP A 37 12.16 -2.28 13.05
N ARG A 38 11.96 -2.89 11.87
CA ARG A 38 12.88 -2.82 10.73
C ARG A 38 12.19 -3.19 9.42
N VAL A 39 12.78 -2.74 8.31
CA VAL A 39 12.47 -3.22 6.97
C VAL A 39 13.55 -4.17 6.48
N VAL A 40 13.15 -5.23 5.78
CA VAL A 40 14.05 -6.21 5.16
C VAL A 40 13.77 -6.25 3.66
N TYR A 41 14.82 -6.33 2.85
CA TYR A 41 14.74 -6.31 1.40
C TYR A 41 15.21 -7.65 0.84
N THR A 42 14.50 -8.16 -0.16
CA THR A 42 14.98 -9.29 -0.96
C THR A 42 16.00 -8.81 -2.00
N VAL A 43 16.73 -9.75 -2.61
CA VAL A 43 17.71 -9.44 -3.67
C VAL A 43 17.06 -8.71 -4.84
N THR A 44 15.85 -9.09 -5.24
CA THR A 44 15.10 -8.42 -6.32
C THR A 44 14.76 -6.98 -5.93
N ALA A 45 14.27 -6.74 -4.72
CA ALA A 45 14.00 -5.38 -4.25
C ALA A 45 15.26 -4.51 -4.21
N GLU A 46 16.41 -5.07 -3.81
CA GLU A 46 17.70 -4.35 -3.84
C GLU A 46 18.11 -3.97 -5.27
N GLN A 47 17.90 -4.86 -6.25
CA GLN A 47 18.15 -4.58 -7.66
C GLN A 47 17.20 -3.52 -8.21
N ASP A 48 15.92 -3.56 -7.83
CA ASP A 48 14.93 -2.56 -8.23
C ASP A 48 15.27 -1.17 -7.67
N ILE A 49 15.77 -1.08 -6.43
CA ILE A 49 16.21 0.19 -5.84
C ILE A 49 17.37 0.78 -6.66
N ALA A 50 18.40 -0.02 -6.93
CA ALA A 50 19.54 0.41 -7.73
C ALA A 50 19.12 0.83 -9.15
N LEU A 51 18.14 0.15 -9.73
CA LEU A 51 17.57 0.51 -11.03
C LEU A 51 16.79 1.83 -10.96
N ALA A 52 16.01 2.07 -9.92
CA ALA A 52 15.28 3.32 -9.73
C ALA A 52 16.23 4.52 -9.62
N GLU A 53 17.33 4.38 -8.88
CA GLU A 53 18.40 5.40 -8.79
C GLU A 53 19.07 5.65 -10.15
N LYS A 54 19.39 4.57 -10.88
CA LYS A 54 19.99 4.67 -12.24
C LYS A 54 19.07 5.36 -13.23
N LEU A 55 17.75 5.24 -13.07
CA LEU A 55 16.74 5.86 -13.91
C LEU A 55 16.32 7.25 -13.43
N HIS A 56 16.94 7.78 -12.36
CA HIS A 56 16.59 9.05 -11.73
C HIS A 56 15.12 9.12 -11.29
N LEU A 57 14.60 8.00 -10.79
CA LEU A 57 13.24 7.85 -10.24
C LEU A 57 13.23 7.78 -8.71
N ASP A 58 14.39 7.96 -8.08
CA ASP A 58 14.62 7.83 -6.65
C ASP A 58 14.00 8.95 -5.83
N ASN A 59 13.76 10.13 -6.43
CA ASN A 59 13.04 11.24 -5.80
C ASN A 59 11.51 11.03 -5.74
N LEU A 60 10.97 9.99 -6.38
CA LEU A 60 9.54 9.73 -6.35
C LEU A 60 9.05 9.31 -4.95
N PRO A 61 7.80 9.66 -4.57
CA PRO A 61 7.18 9.17 -3.36
C PRO A 61 6.91 7.66 -3.41
N ILE A 62 6.66 7.10 -2.22
CA ILE A 62 6.44 5.67 -2.01
C ILE A 62 4.96 5.36 -1.76
N CYS A 63 4.43 4.38 -2.49
CA CYS A 63 3.12 3.77 -2.26
C CYS A 63 3.31 2.31 -1.82
N ILE A 64 3.29 2.04 -0.52
CA ILE A 64 3.52 0.68 -0.01
C ILE A 64 2.32 -0.22 -0.30
N ALA A 65 2.59 -1.33 -0.96
CA ALA A 65 1.60 -2.34 -1.28
C ALA A 65 1.71 -3.48 -0.26
N LYS A 66 0.74 -3.53 0.67
CA LYS A 66 0.65 -4.56 1.72
C LYS A 66 -0.79 -4.97 2.00
N THR A 67 -0.95 -6.01 2.82
CA THR A 67 -2.26 -6.40 3.32
C THR A 67 -2.96 -5.23 4.04
N PRO A 68 -4.27 -4.99 3.81
CA PRO A 68 -5.02 -3.98 4.54
C PRO A 68 -5.47 -4.47 5.94
N TYR A 69 -5.38 -5.78 6.21
CA TYR A 69 -5.93 -6.40 7.43
C TYR A 69 -5.06 -6.22 8.67
N SER A 70 -3.79 -5.84 8.51
CA SER A 70 -2.84 -5.63 9.61
C SER A 70 -1.99 -4.39 9.37
N LEU A 71 -1.43 -3.82 10.43
CA LEU A 71 -0.32 -2.86 10.34
C LEU A 71 0.96 -3.53 9.81
N SER A 72 1.17 -4.82 10.09
CA SER A 72 2.28 -5.59 9.53
C SER A 72 2.00 -6.04 8.09
N ASP A 73 2.93 -6.79 7.51
CA ASP A 73 2.76 -7.49 6.24
C ASP A 73 2.09 -8.88 6.41
N ASP A 74 1.73 -9.26 7.64
CA ASP A 74 1.01 -10.51 7.97
C ASP A 74 -0.45 -10.21 8.34
N PRO A 75 -1.45 -10.66 7.54
CA PRO A 75 -2.86 -10.39 7.78
C PRO A 75 -3.41 -10.99 9.09
N SER A 76 -2.73 -11.97 9.69
CA SER A 76 -3.18 -12.61 10.94
C SER A 76 -2.89 -11.78 12.19
N LEU A 77 -1.98 -10.81 12.11
CA LEU A 77 -1.58 -9.97 13.24
C LEU A 77 -2.54 -8.78 13.42
N LEU A 78 -3.57 -8.97 14.25
CA LEU A 78 -4.60 -7.94 14.46
C LEU A 78 -4.23 -6.92 15.55
N GLY A 79 -4.93 -5.79 15.54
CA GLY A 79 -4.76 -4.73 16.54
C GLY A 79 -3.50 -3.91 16.32
N ARG A 80 -2.69 -3.73 17.37
CA ARG A 80 -1.42 -3.00 17.33
C ARG A 80 -0.23 -3.95 17.57
N PRO A 81 0.21 -4.71 16.55
CA PRO A 81 1.37 -5.58 16.69
C PRO A 81 2.64 -4.80 17.01
N ARG A 82 3.62 -5.47 17.59
CA ARG A 82 4.96 -4.94 17.93
C ARG A 82 6.01 -6.00 17.60
N GLY A 83 7.28 -5.61 17.47
CA GLY A 83 8.36 -6.57 17.27
C GLY A 83 8.39 -7.19 15.87
N PHE A 84 7.64 -6.62 14.92
CA PHE A 84 7.52 -7.16 13.57
C PHE A 84 8.42 -6.42 12.59
N LYS A 85 8.76 -7.11 11.50
CA LYS A 85 9.49 -6.53 10.36
C LYS A 85 8.53 -6.39 9.19
N ILE A 86 8.83 -5.49 8.26
CA ILE A 86 8.20 -5.45 6.94
C ILE A 86 9.20 -5.99 5.92
N THR A 87 8.77 -6.91 5.05
CA THR A 87 9.64 -7.50 4.02
C THR A 87 9.26 -6.95 2.64
N ILE A 88 10.17 -6.27 1.95
CA ILE A 88 9.98 -5.80 0.57
C ILE A 88 10.53 -6.83 -0.42
N ARG A 89 9.66 -7.33 -1.29
CA ARG A 89 9.95 -8.41 -2.25
C ARG A 89 10.35 -7.91 -3.63
N GLU A 90 9.77 -6.81 -4.08
CA GLU A 90 10.06 -6.14 -5.35
C GLU A 90 9.56 -4.71 -5.26
N ILE A 91 10.02 -3.84 -6.16
CA ILE A 91 9.50 -2.47 -6.30
C ILE A 91 9.05 -2.25 -7.73
N LYS A 92 7.76 -1.97 -7.92
CA LYS A 92 7.23 -1.61 -9.24
C LYS A 92 7.30 -0.11 -9.45
N PHE A 93 7.58 0.31 -10.69
CA PHE A 93 7.71 1.72 -11.02
C PHE A 93 6.45 2.19 -11.73
N SER A 94 5.69 3.07 -11.09
CA SER A 94 4.54 3.74 -11.71
C SER A 94 4.95 5.14 -12.15
N ALA A 95 5.91 5.22 -13.07
CA ALA A 95 6.54 6.48 -13.48
C ALA A 95 5.52 7.52 -14.01
N GLY A 96 4.52 7.09 -14.79
CA GLY A 96 3.47 8.00 -15.27
C GLY A 96 2.57 8.55 -14.17
N ALA A 97 2.39 7.80 -13.07
CA ALA A 97 1.63 8.24 -11.90
C ALA A 97 2.51 8.98 -10.87
N GLY A 98 3.84 8.89 -11.01
CA GLY A 98 4.80 9.59 -10.17
C GLY A 98 5.06 8.96 -8.80
N PHE A 99 5.09 7.62 -8.70
CA PHE A 99 5.48 6.93 -7.45
C PHE A 99 6.11 5.55 -7.67
N LEU A 100 6.85 5.08 -6.66
CA LEU A 100 7.36 3.71 -6.56
C LEU A 100 6.43 2.87 -5.69
N VAL A 101 6.31 1.58 -6.01
CA VAL A 101 5.39 0.64 -5.34
C VAL A 101 6.16 -0.52 -4.73
N PRO A 102 6.65 -0.40 -3.48
CA PRO A 102 7.25 -1.52 -2.75
C PRO A 102 6.19 -2.57 -2.40
N MET A 103 6.42 -3.80 -2.86
CA MET A 103 5.50 -4.92 -2.70
C MET A 103 5.95 -5.80 -1.52
N THR A 104 5.09 -5.96 -0.50
CA THR A 104 5.43 -6.78 0.69
C THR A 104 5.04 -8.25 0.55
N GLY A 105 4.03 -8.54 -0.26
CA GLY A 105 3.47 -9.85 -0.44
C GLY A 105 2.75 -9.97 -1.77
N LYS A 106 2.04 -11.09 -1.96
CA LYS A 106 1.23 -11.29 -3.16
C LYS A 106 -0.02 -10.42 -3.06
N ILE A 107 -0.13 -9.43 -3.94
CA ILE A 107 -1.33 -8.61 -4.09
C ILE A 107 -2.13 -9.12 -5.27
N THR A 108 -3.40 -9.39 -5.02
CA THR A 108 -4.36 -9.78 -6.07
C THR A 108 -4.70 -8.56 -6.91
N THR A 109 -4.18 -8.49 -8.13
CA THR A 109 -4.51 -7.44 -9.10
C THR A 109 -5.70 -7.80 -9.99
N MET A 110 -6.07 -9.08 -10.02
CA MET A 110 -7.22 -9.59 -10.77
C MET A 110 -7.97 -10.59 -9.89
N PRO A 111 -9.09 -10.19 -9.25
CA PRO A 111 -9.90 -11.10 -8.45
C PRO A 111 -10.57 -12.14 -9.35
N GLY A 112 -10.60 -13.40 -8.90
CA GLY A 112 -11.38 -14.45 -9.54
C GLY A 112 -12.84 -14.44 -9.09
N LEU A 113 -13.69 -15.15 -9.82
CA LEU A 113 -15.08 -15.39 -9.40
C LEU A 113 -15.13 -16.45 -8.28
N PRO A 114 -16.10 -16.37 -7.37
CA PRO A 114 -16.33 -17.41 -6.38
C PRO A 114 -16.90 -18.68 -7.03
N LYS A 115 -16.93 -19.79 -6.27
CA LYS A 115 -17.44 -21.09 -6.75
C LYS A 115 -18.87 -21.02 -7.32
N ARG A 116 -19.72 -20.15 -6.76
CA ARG A 116 -21.06 -19.82 -7.26
C ARG A 116 -21.10 -18.31 -7.52
N PRO A 117 -20.87 -17.86 -8.77
CA PRO A 117 -20.92 -16.44 -9.11
C PRO A 117 -22.34 -15.89 -8.95
N HIS A 118 -22.48 -14.68 -8.42
CA HIS A 118 -23.79 -13.97 -8.38
C HIS A 118 -24.40 -13.75 -9.77
N ALA A 119 -23.61 -13.85 -10.84
CA ALA A 119 -24.08 -13.80 -12.20
C ALA A 119 -25.08 -14.92 -12.55
N GLU A 120 -25.03 -16.07 -11.88
CA GLU A 120 -25.99 -17.16 -12.08
C GLU A 120 -27.40 -16.81 -11.56
N SER A 121 -27.50 -15.85 -10.64
CA SER A 121 -28.73 -15.41 -9.98
C SER A 121 -29.18 -14.00 -10.39
N MET A 122 -28.44 -13.34 -11.29
CA MET A 122 -28.82 -12.02 -11.79
C MET A 122 -29.81 -12.16 -12.95
N ASP A 123 -30.91 -11.42 -12.89
CA ASP A 123 -31.95 -11.44 -13.92
C ASP A 123 -32.63 -10.06 -14.06
N LEU A 124 -33.54 -9.92 -15.02
CA LEU A 124 -34.38 -8.74 -15.23
C LEU A 124 -35.85 -9.13 -15.07
N SER A 125 -36.58 -8.42 -14.21
CA SER A 125 -38.02 -8.55 -14.14
C SER A 125 -38.71 -7.94 -15.36
N ASP A 126 -39.96 -8.32 -15.59
CA ASP A 126 -40.78 -7.82 -16.71
C ASP A 126 -40.98 -6.29 -16.69
N ASP A 127 -40.90 -5.66 -15.51
CA ASP A 127 -40.95 -4.19 -15.36
C ASP A 127 -39.56 -3.52 -15.51
N GLY A 128 -38.55 -4.27 -15.95
CA GLY A 128 -37.21 -3.78 -16.25
C GLY A 128 -36.32 -3.54 -15.03
N ARG A 129 -36.64 -4.14 -13.87
CA ARG A 129 -35.78 -4.03 -12.68
C ARG A 129 -34.77 -5.17 -12.66
N VAL A 130 -33.54 -4.84 -12.24
CA VAL A 130 -32.49 -5.85 -12.05
C VAL A 130 -32.78 -6.62 -10.76
N ILE A 131 -32.89 -7.94 -10.87
CA ILE A 131 -32.98 -8.89 -9.77
C ILE A 131 -31.56 -9.36 -9.47
N PHE A 132 -31.15 -9.18 -8.22
CA PHE A 132 -29.95 -9.81 -7.67
C PHE A 132 -30.49 -10.89 -6.75
N GLY A 133 -30.52 -12.15 -7.20
CA GLY A 133 -31.19 -13.24 -6.50
C GLY A 133 -30.77 -13.47 -5.05
#